data_AF-A0A1A2D9A8-F1
#
_entry.id   AF-A0A1A2D9A8-F1
#
_cell.length_a   1.000
_cell.length_b   1.000
_cell.length_c   1.000
_cell.angle_alpha   90.00
_cell.angle_beta   90.00
_cell.angle_gamma   90.00
#
_symmetry.space_group_name_H-M   'P 1'
#
loop_
_entity.id
_entity.type
_entity.pdbx_description
1 polymer ?
#
loop_
_entity_poly.entity_id
_entity_poly.type
_entity_poly.pdbx_seq_one_letter_code
_entity_poly.pdbx_strand_id
1 'polypeptide(L)' 'MSAADKARNKVDNLAGKAKEAVGNMTGDARTRDEGRSDQAKSNFKDAGEKIKDAFKK' A
#
# COMPACT_ATOMS: atom_id res chain seq x y z
N MET A 1 10.00 3.26 -27.33
CA MET A 1 9.60 2.16 -26.41
C MET A 1 9.62 0.86 -27.20
N SER A 2 10.64 0.03 -26.98
CA SER A 2 10.90 -1.18 -27.76
C SER A 2 9.96 -2.35 -27.38
N ALA A 3 9.82 -3.36 -28.24
CA ALA A 3 9.10 -4.60 -27.90
C ALA A 3 9.72 -5.32 -26.68
N ALA A 4 11.03 -5.16 -26.49
CA ALA A 4 11.76 -5.65 -25.32
C ALA A 4 11.30 -4.96 -24.02
N ASP A 5 11.03 -3.65 -24.07
CA ASP A 5 10.50 -2.92 -22.90
C ASP A 5 9.12 -3.42 -22.53
N LYS A 6 8.24 -3.65 -23.53
CA LYS A 6 6.89 -4.20 -23.28
C LYS A 6 6.93 -5.61 -22.69
N ALA A 7 7.88 -6.44 -23.13
CA ALA A 7 8.07 -7.78 -22.59
C ALA A 7 8.56 -7.75 -21.14
N ARG A 8 9.60 -6.96 -20.84
CA ARG A 8 10.07 -6.75 -19.46
C ARG A 8 8.96 -6.24 -18.55
N ASN A 9 8.20 -5.23 -19.01
CA ASN A 9 7.11 -4.66 -18.22
C ASN A 9 6.01 -5.69 -17.91
N LYS A 10 5.74 -6.63 -18.83
CA LYS A 10 4.79 -7.74 -18.59
C LYS A 10 5.34 -8.77 -17.61
N VAL A 11 6.62 -9.10 -17.72
CA VAL A 11 7.29 -10.05 -16.80
C VAL A 11 7.34 -9.49 -15.40
N ASP A 12 7.72 -8.21 -15.23
CA ASP A 12 7.77 -7.54 -13.92
C ASP A 12 6.37 -7.44 -13.30
N ASN A 13 5.32 -7.16 -14.09
CA ASN A 13 3.94 -7.18 -13.62
C ASN A 13 3.48 -8.58 -13.16
N LEU A 14 3.85 -9.64 -13.90
CA LEU A 14 3.53 -11.02 -13.53
C LEU A 14 4.27 -11.43 -12.26
N ALA A 15 5.54 -11.09 -12.14
CA ALA A 15 6.35 -11.34 -10.95
C ALA A 15 5.81 -10.58 -9.72
N GLY A 16 5.39 -9.32 -9.90
CA GLY A 16 4.75 -8.52 -8.86
C GLY A 16 3.45 -9.16 -8.35
N LYS A 17 2.56 -9.55 -9.27
CA LYS A 17 1.30 -10.25 -8.92
C LYS A 17 1.54 -11.58 -8.24
N ALA A 18 2.55 -12.34 -8.67
CA ALA A 18 2.92 -13.59 -8.01
C ALA A 18 3.41 -13.32 -6.57
N LYS A 19 4.20 -12.26 -6.36
CA LYS A 19 4.70 -11.86 -5.03
C LYS A 19 3.57 -11.38 -4.11
N GLU A 20 2.61 -10.62 -4.64
CA GLU A 20 1.39 -10.23 -3.91
C GLU A 20 0.52 -11.43 -3.56
N ALA A 21 0.30 -12.35 -4.50
CA ALA A 21 -0.47 -13.56 -4.28
C ALA A 21 0.20 -14.45 -3.22
N VAL A 22 1.52 -14.64 -3.32
CA VAL A 22 2.31 -15.37 -2.32
C VAL A 22 2.24 -14.65 -0.98
N GLY A 23 2.47 -13.35 -0.90
CA GLY A 23 2.40 -12.59 0.36
C GLY A 23 1.01 -12.63 1.03
N ASN A 24 -0.05 -12.60 0.22
CA ASN A 24 -1.43 -12.76 0.71
C ASN A 24 -1.72 -14.19 1.18
N MET A 25 -1.18 -15.22 0.50
CA MET A 25 -1.38 -16.63 0.84
C MET A 25 -0.50 -17.11 1.99
N THR A 26 0.76 -16.65 2.08
CA THR A 26 1.67 -16.94 3.19
C THR A 26 1.24 -16.23 4.47
N GLY A 27 0.33 -15.26 4.36
CA GLY A 27 -0.26 -14.61 5.52
C GLY A 27 0.81 -14.02 6.42
N ASP A 28 1.77 -13.30 5.83
CA ASP A 28 2.78 -12.57 6.60
C ASP A 28 2.04 -11.55 7.47
N ALA A 29 1.78 -11.92 8.72
CA ALA A 29 1.05 -11.12 9.70
C ALA A 29 1.65 -9.72 9.83
N ARG A 30 2.95 -9.58 9.50
CA ARG A 30 3.67 -8.32 9.41
C ARG A 30 3.05 -7.34 8.42
N THR A 31 2.66 -7.77 7.22
CA THR A 31 2.09 -6.87 6.20
C THR A 31 0.65 -6.46 6.54
N ARG A 32 -0.13 -7.34 7.16
CA ARG A 32 -1.47 -7.00 7.66
C ARG A 32 -1.41 -6.05 8.86
N ASP A 33 -0.49 -6.27 9.79
CA ASP A 33 -0.33 -5.43 10.98
C ASP A 33 0.27 -4.07 10.64
N GLU A 34 1.24 -3.99 9.71
CA GLU A 34 1.74 -2.71 9.19
C GLU A 34 0.63 -1.93 8.49
N GLY A 35 -0.14 -2.55 7.59
CA GLY A 35 -1.25 -1.88 6.90
C GLY A 35 -2.34 -1.38 7.85
N ARG A 36 -2.60 -2.12 8.93
CA ARG A 36 -3.58 -1.72 9.97
C ARG A 36 -3.04 -0.58 10.84
N SER A 37 -1.76 -0.59 11.15
CA SER A 37 -1.06 0.47 11.90
C SER A 37 -0.99 1.77 11.11
N ASP A 38 -0.70 1.69 9.80
CA ASP A 38 -0.67 2.85 8.91
C ASP A 38 -2.07 3.44 8.68
N GLN A 39 -3.11 2.61 8.53
CA GLN A 39 -4.49 3.10 8.48
C GLN A 39 -4.89 3.78 9.80
N ALA A 40 -4.50 3.24 10.95
CA ALA A 40 -4.79 3.85 12.25
C ALA A 40 -4.08 5.21 12.40
N LYS A 41 -2.80 5.30 12.00
CA LYS A 41 -2.06 6.57 11.98
C LYS A 41 -2.70 7.61 11.05
N SER A 42 -3.10 7.21 9.86
CA SER A 42 -3.71 8.13 8.90
C SER A 42 -5.04 8.68 9.42
N ASN A 43 -5.92 7.81 9.94
CA ASN A 43 -7.19 8.24 10.54
C ASN A 43 -6.97 9.16 11.75
N PHE A 44 -5.97 8.89 12.58
CA PHE A 44 -5.65 9.75 13.72
C PHE A 44 -5.15 11.13 13.27
N LYS A 45 -4.34 11.17 12.21
CA LYS A 45 -3.80 12.41 11.66
C LYS A 45 -4.90 13.27 11.02
N ASP A 46 -5.77 12.66 10.22
CA ASP A 46 -6.92 13.33 9.61
C ASP A 46 -7.91 13.85 10.66
N ALA A 47 -8.15 13.08 11.73
CA ALA A 47 -8.98 13.53 12.85
C ALA A 47 -8.34 14.72 13.59
N GLY A 48 -7.03 14.66 13.82
CA GLY A 48 -6.26 15.74 14.43
C GLY A 48 -6.26 17.01 13.58
N GLU A 49 -6.08 16.92 12.27
CA GLU A 49 -6.16 18.05 11.35
C GLU A 49 -7.56 18.66 11.30
N LYS A 50 -8.62 17.84 11.24
CA LYS A 50 -10.01 18.34 11.31
C LYS A 50 -10.32 19.08 12.60
N ILE A 51 -9.85 18.56 13.74
CA ILE A 51 -10.00 19.25 15.03
C ILE A 51 -9.24 20.57 14.98
N LYS A 52 -7.98 20.55 14.53
CA LYS A 52 -7.14 21.75 14.49
C LYS A 52 -7.73 22.84 13.59
N ASP A 53 -8.26 22.49 12.42
CA ASP A 53 -8.94 23.43 11.51
C ASP A 53 -10.24 23.99 12.11
N ALA A 54 -11.01 23.18 12.85
CA ALA A 54 -12.21 23.64 13.53
C ALA A 54 -11.91 24.66 14.65
N PHE A 55 -10.76 24.54 15.32
CA PHE A 55 -10.31 25.47 16.35
C PHE A 55 -9.52 26.68 15.82
N LYS A 56 -9.06 26.62 14.56
CA LYS A 56 -8.33 27.72 13.91
C LYS A 56 -9.26 28.70 13.19
N LYS A 57 -10.56 28.44 13.15
CA LYS A 57 -11.60 29.34 12.65
C LYS A 57 -12.14 30.24 13.75
#